data_AF-A0A7J4QVU0-F1
#
_entry.id   AF-A0A7J4QVU0-F1
#
_cell.length_a   1.000
_cell.length_b   1.000
_cell.length_c   1.000
_cell.angle_alpha   90.00
_cell.angle_beta   90.00
_cell.angle_gamma   90.00
#
_symmetry.space_group_name_H-M   'P 1'
#
loop_
_entity.id
_entity.type
_entity.pdbx_description
1 polymer ?
#
loop_
_entity_poly.entity_id
_entity_poly.type
_entity_poly.pdbx_seq_one_letter_code
_entity_poly.pdbx_strand_id
1 'polypeptide(L)'
;NTMNDIKDIDIDREAHPERPLASGAISIGSANNFAKLLWLMSITCVALGAYSLHSDDKSIIELVLIYVIAITLMMTYDHGPTLKNTGLKGNISISIMVGAVILYGAASVGNLWTSLVWWTAGVVFFANLAREIIKDCQDMEADEGNRQTLPMSFGLVKSRMAAYVVVMAALVCLYIPYWKGPFEFNQLFFQTPAILMLITLNRELAEGNDYQAASKIRIAMLLGLVGFIVPMYV
;
A
#
# COMPACT_ATOMS: atom_id res chain seq x y z
N ASN A 1 7.72 0.19 10.36
CA ASN A 1 9.04 -0.45 10.08
C ASN A 1 9.88 -0.55 11.34
N THR A 2 10.67 0.45 11.76
CA THR A 2 11.52 0.32 12.97
C THR A 2 10.77 -0.15 14.21
N MET A 3 9.57 0.38 14.48
CA MET A 3 8.75 -0.08 15.61
C MET A 3 8.27 -1.54 15.45
N ASN A 4 7.98 -1.97 14.22
CA ASN A 4 7.60 -3.36 13.93
C ASN A 4 8.79 -4.29 14.16
N ASP A 5 9.99 -3.93 13.69
CA ASP A 5 11.20 -4.74 13.87
C ASP A 5 11.62 -4.84 15.35
N ILE A 6 11.36 -3.81 16.16
CA ILE A 6 11.57 -3.86 17.62
C ILE A 6 10.59 -4.84 18.28
N LYS A 7 9.33 -4.85 17.82
CA LYS A 7 8.28 -5.72 18.37
C LYS A 7 8.48 -7.18 17.96
N ASP A 8 8.83 -7.41 16.70
CA ASP A 8 8.97 -8.73 16.10
C ASP A 8 10.39 -9.32 16.33
N ILE A 9 11.23 -8.71 17.18
CA ILE A 9 12.65 -9.10 17.33
C ILE A 9 12.84 -10.58 17.65
N ASP A 10 12.00 -11.17 18.50
CA ASP A 10 12.12 -12.58 18.88
C ASP A 10 11.65 -13.52 17.75
N ILE A 11 10.63 -13.12 17.00
CA ILE A 11 10.15 -13.84 15.81
C ILE A 11 11.21 -13.77 14.71
N ASP A 12 11.77 -12.59 14.49
CA ASP A 12 12.79 -12.33 13.47
C ASP A 12 14.10 -13.06 13.78
N ARG A 13 14.43 -13.36 15.05
CA ARG A 13 15.59 -14.20 15.39
C ARG A 13 15.48 -15.62 14.84
N GLU A 14 14.27 -16.15 14.77
CA GLU A 14 14.01 -17.49 14.24
C GLU A 14 13.81 -17.45 12.72
N ALA A 15 13.00 -16.52 12.22
CA ALA A 15 12.59 -16.48 10.82
C ALA A 15 13.61 -15.78 9.89
N HIS A 16 14.25 -14.72 10.37
CA HIS A 16 15.10 -13.82 9.57
C HIS A 16 16.31 -13.31 10.37
N PRO A 17 17.24 -14.20 10.76
CA PRO A 17 18.37 -13.85 11.65
C PRO A 17 19.31 -12.80 11.05
N GLU A 18 19.27 -12.58 9.73
CA GLU A 18 20.02 -11.55 9.03
C GLU A 18 19.55 -10.11 9.33
N ARG A 19 18.36 -9.93 9.92
CA ARG A 19 17.84 -8.58 10.22
C ARG A 19 18.74 -7.85 11.24
N PRO A 20 18.93 -6.52 11.12
CA PRO A 20 19.86 -5.77 11.96
C PRO A 20 19.59 -5.85 13.47
N LEU A 21 18.32 -5.96 13.87
CA LEU A 21 17.93 -6.12 15.27
C LEU A 21 18.04 -7.57 15.77
N ALA A 22 17.65 -8.54 14.93
CA ALA A 22 17.72 -9.97 15.26
C ALA A 22 19.18 -10.45 15.43
N SER A 23 20.06 -10.01 14.52
CA SER A 23 21.51 -10.29 14.56
C SER A 23 22.28 -9.57 15.67
N GLY A 24 21.66 -8.61 16.36
CA GLY A 24 22.31 -7.79 17.38
C GLY A 24 23.26 -6.73 16.84
N ALA A 25 23.30 -6.50 15.51
CA ALA A 25 24.10 -5.44 14.90
C ALA A 25 23.68 -4.04 15.38
N ILE A 26 22.41 -3.86 15.75
CA ILE A 26 21.87 -2.62 16.32
C ILE A 26 21.26 -2.92 17.70
N SER A 27 21.53 -2.07 18.68
CA SER A 27 20.91 -2.19 20.01
C SER A 27 19.45 -1.73 20.00
N ILE A 28 18.61 -2.35 20.84
CA ILE A 28 17.20 -1.95 21.01
C ILE A 28 17.09 -0.47 21.44
N GLY A 29 18.01 0.00 22.28
CA GLY A 29 18.08 1.41 22.69
C GLY A 29 18.33 2.36 21.52
N SER A 30 19.28 2.00 20.64
CA SER A 30 19.57 2.77 19.42
C SER A 30 18.37 2.80 18.48
N ALA A 31 17.70 1.66 18.27
CA ALA A 31 16.52 1.59 17.42
C ALA A 31 15.33 2.38 17.98
N ASN A 32 15.14 2.39 19.30
CA ASN A 32 14.15 3.23 19.97
C ASN A 32 14.44 4.73 19.79
N ASN A 33 15.70 5.15 19.95
CA ASN A 33 16.08 6.54 19.71
C ASN A 33 15.91 6.94 18.24
N PHE A 34 16.25 6.04 17.32
CA PHE A 34 16.02 6.25 15.90
C PHE A 34 14.53 6.37 15.57
N ALA A 35 13.67 5.51 16.14
CA ALA A 35 12.23 5.61 15.99
C ALA A 35 11.68 6.95 16.52
N LYS A 36 12.13 7.41 17.69
CA LYS A 36 11.77 8.73 18.24
C LYS A 36 12.19 9.89 17.33
N LEU A 37 13.39 9.81 16.76
CA LEU A 37 13.88 10.81 15.79
C LEU A 37 12.99 10.87 14.54
N LEU A 38 12.62 9.72 13.98
CA LEU A 38 11.72 9.64 12.82
C LEU A 38 10.33 10.19 13.15
N TRP A 39 9.80 9.92 14.33
CA TRP A 39 8.55 10.50 14.80
C TRP A 39 8.62 12.03 14.89
N LEU A 40 9.70 12.55 15.48
CA LEU A 40 9.92 13.99 15.58
C LEU A 40 9.99 14.61 14.16
N MET A 41 10.78 14.03 13.27
CA MET A 41 10.86 14.47 11.86
C MET A 41 9.50 14.45 11.17
N SER A 42 8.72 13.38 11.34
CA SER A 42 7.37 13.26 10.77
C SER A 42 6.44 14.38 11.23
N ILE A 43 6.40 14.65 12.53
CA ILE A 43 5.59 15.73 13.11
C ILE A 43 6.06 17.09 12.60
N THR A 44 7.37 17.32 12.55
CA THR A 44 7.95 18.57 12.03
C THR A 44 7.59 18.77 10.56
N CYS A 45 7.70 17.74 9.71
CA CYS A 45 7.34 17.83 8.30
C CYS A 45 5.86 18.17 8.10
N VAL A 46 4.96 17.56 8.87
CA VAL A 46 3.52 17.89 8.82
C VAL A 46 3.26 19.32 9.28
N ALA A 47 3.92 19.77 10.36
CA ALA A 47 3.78 21.13 10.85
C ALA A 47 4.28 22.17 9.82
N LEU A 48 5.40 21.89 9.16
CA LEU A 48 5.93 22.74 8.08
C LEU A 48 4.99 22.74 6.87
N GLY A 49 4.47 21.60 6.45
CA GLY A 49 3.49 21.52 5.36
C GLY A 49 2.19 22.25 5.68
N ALA A 50 1.71 22.13 6.91
CA ALA A 50 0.55 22.88 7.40
C ALA A 50 0.80 24.39 7.39
N TYR A 51 1.98 24.84 7.81
CA TYR A 51 2.37 26.25 7.78
C TYR A 51 2.45 26.80 6.34
N SER A 52 3.03 26.04 5.41
CA SER A 52 3.07 26.41 4.00
C SER A 52 1.67 26.51 3.39
N LEU A 53 0.78 25.55 3.65
CA LEU A 53 -0.61 25.61 3.19
C LEU A 53 -1.37 26.80 3.75
N HIS A 54 -1.16 27.10 5.04
CA HIS A 54 -1.78 28.26 5.67
C HIS A 54 -1.36 29.57 5.02
N SER A 55 -0.08 29.67 4.66
CA SER A 55 0.50 30.85 4.03
C SER A 55 -0.01 31.07 2.60
N ASP A 56 -0.43 29.99 1.93
CA ASP A 56 -1.04 29.98 0.60
C ASP A 56 -2.59 30.10 0.64
N ASP A 57 -3.18 30.45 1.80
CA ASP A 57 -4.64 30.50 2.03
C ASP A 57 -5.39 29.19 1.72
N LYS A 58 -4.69 28.04 1.81
CA LYS A 58 -5.26 26.70 1.62
C LYS A 58 -5.66 26.06 2.94
N SER A 59 -6.63 25.15 2.87
CA SER A 59 -7.07 24.39 4.04
C SER A 59 -6.02 23.38 4.50
N ILE A 60 -5.74 23.40 5.80
CA ILE A 60 -4.79 22.52 6.50
C ILE A 60 -5.49 21.23 6.97
N ILE A 61 -6.82 21.27 7.08
CA ILE A 61 -7.65 20.26 7.73
C ILE A 61 -7.45 18.90 7.05
N GLU A 62 -7.44 18.87 5.72
CA GLU A 62 -7.25 17.68 4.90
C GLU A 62 -5.94 16.97 5.22
N LEU A 63 -4.83 17.72 5.26
CA LEU A 63 -3.50 17.19 5.53
C LEU A 63 -3.42 16.57 6.92
N VAL A 64 -3.90 17.30 7.93
CA VAL A 64 -3.88 16.86 9.33
C VAL A 64 -4.79 15.65 9.54
N LEU A 65 -5.98 15.65 8.93
CA LEU A 65 -6.93 14.55 9.04
C LEU A 65 -6.36 13.26 8.43
N ILE A 66 -5.78 13.33 7.23
CA ILE A 66 -5.14 12.17 6.60
C ILE A 66 -3.97 11.67 7.46
N TYR A 67 -3.16 12.58 8.01
CA TYR A 67 -2.04 12.22 8.87
C TYR A 67 -2.48 11.50 10.15
N VAL A 68 -3.51 12.03 10.83
CA VAL A 68 -4.07 11.42 12.05
C VAL A 68 -4.67 10.05 11.73
N ILE A 69 -5.39 9.91 10.62
CA ILE A 69 -5.94 8.62 10.19
C ILE A 69 -4.81 7.63 9.89
N ALA A 70 -3.77 8.05 9.18
CA ALA A 70 -2.63 7.19 8.85
C ALA A 70 -1.88 6.70 10.09
N ILE A 71 -1.62 7.59 11.07
CA ILE A 71 -1.03 7.21 12.36
C ILE A 71 -1.93 6.23 13.11
N THR A 72 -3.23 6.53 13.17
CA THR A 72 -4.20 5.69 13.87
C THR A 72 -4.25 4.29 13.25
N LEU A 73 -4.30 4.20 11.93
CA LEU A 73 -4.24 2.94 11.18
C LEU A 73 -2.91 2.21 11.41
N MET A 74 -1.78 2.90 11.37
CA MET A 74 -0.47 2.30 11.63
C MET A 74 -0.39 1.74 13.07
N MET A 75 -0.83 2.50 14.07
CA MET A 75 -0.86 2.06 15.46
C MET A 75 -1.83 0.89 15.68
N THR A 76 -2.99 0.89 15.04
CA THR A 76 -3.95 -0.22 15.11
C THR A 76 -3.59 -1.41 14.22
N TYR A 77 -2.67 -1.24 13.28
CA TYR A 77 -2.13 -2.36 12.51
C TYR A 77 -1.05 -3.09 13.33
N ASP A 78 -0.09 -2.34 13.88
CA ASP A 78 1.09 -2.89 14.54
C ASP A 78 0.94 -3.08 16.06
N HIS A 79 0.23 -2.20 16.79
CA HIS A 79 0.29 -2.12 18.26
C HIS A 79 -1.06 -2.33 18.98
N GLY A 80 -2.21 -1.97 18.37
CA GLY A 80 -3.56 -2.18 18.90
C GLY A 80 -4.36 -3.15 18.01
N PRO A 81 -5.46 -3.76 18.48
CA PRO A 81 -6.00 -5.11 18.18
C PRO A 81 -5.25 -6.15 17.29
N THR A 82 -4.00 -5.93 16.90
CA THR A 82 -3.24 -6.73 15.92
C THR A 82 -4.05 -7.00 14.65
N LEU A 83 -4.52 -5.94 13.97
CA LEU A 83 -5.19 -6.09 12.66
C LEU A 83 -4.33 -6.87 11.66
N LYS A 84 -3.00 -6.82 11.79
CA LYS A 84 -2.04 -7.69 11.07
C LYS A 84 -2.43 -9.18 11.09
N ASN A 85 -3.08 -9.68 12.14
CA ASN A 85 -3.43 -11.10 12.31
C ASN A 85 -4.86 -11.43 11.85
N THR A 86 -5.63 -10.44 11.38
CA THR A 86 -7.06 -10.60 11.07
C THR A 86 -7.36 -10.91 9.59
N GLY A 87 -6.35 -11.38 8.85
CA GLY A 87 -6.45 -11.72 7.42
C GLY A 87 -6.93 -10.54 6.58
N LEU A 88 -8.09 -10.69 5.92
CA LEU A 88 -8.62 -9.70 4.97
C LEU A 88 -8.77 -8.30 5.58
N LYS A 89 -9.18 -8.17 6.84
CA LYS A 89 -9.31 -6.86 7.49
C LYS A 89 -7.95 -6.17 7.61
N GLY A 90 -6.91 -6.91 7.96
CA GLY A 90 -5.52 -6.44 7.95
C GLY A 90 -5.08 -6.00 6.55
N ASN A 91 -5.40 -6.80 5.53
CA ASN A 91 -5.05 -6.50 4.14
C ASN A 91 -5.75 -5.23 3.62
N ILE A 92 -7.01 -5.00 4.04
CA ILE A 92 -7.72 -3.75 3.75
C ILE A 92 -7.04 -2.58 4.46
N SER A 93 -6.74 -2.70 5.75
CA SER A 93 -6.09 -1.63 6.53
C SER A 93 -4.73 -1.22 5.93
N ILE A 94 -3.87 -2.18 5.60
CA ILE A 94 -2.57 -1.87 4.98
C ILE A 94 -2.76 -1.24 3.59
N SER A 95 -3.73 -1.72 2.81
CA SER A 95 -4.01 -1.16 1.48
C SER A 95 -4.57 0.26 1.55
N ILE A 96 -5.40 0.58 2.55
CA ILE A 96 -5.83 1.96 2.83
C ILE A 96 -4.61 2.82 3.12
N MET A 97 -3.67 2.33 3.94
CA MET A 97 -2.47 3.09 4.30
C MET A 97 -1.57 3.35 3.08
N VAL A 98 -1.39 2.38 2.19
CA VAL A 98 -0.62 2.56 0.94
C VAL A 98 -1.33 3.55 -0.01
N GLY A 99 -2.65 3.45 -0.17
CA GLY A 99 -3.42 4.41 -0.98
C GLY A 99 -3.42 5.82 -0.40
N ALA A 100 -3.44 5.94 0.93
CA ALA A 100 -3.41 7.22 1.64
C ALA A 100 -2.13 8.01 1.38
N VAL A 101 -1.02 7.39 0.95
CA VAL A 101 0.20 8.10 0.54
C VAL A 101 -0.08 9.06 -0.62
N ILE A 102 -0.90 8.63 -1.60
CA ILE A 102 -1.30 9.47 -2.73
C ILE A 102 -2.17 10.64 -2.26
N LEU A 103 -3.15 10.36 -1.38
CA LEU A 103 -4.03 11.37 -0.81
C LEU A 103 -3.26 12.39 0.03
N TYR A 104 -2.28 11.91 0.82
CA TYR A 104 -1.42 12.74 1.66
C TYR A 104 -0.58 13.71 0.81
N GLY A 105 0.05 13.22 -0.26
CA GLY A 105 0.81 14.07 -1.18
C GLY A 105 -0.05 15.10 -1.92
N ALA A 106 -1.28 14.77 -2.25
CA ALA A 106 -2.21 15.74 -2.85
C ALA A 106 -2.70 16.78 -1.82
N ALA A 107 -2.95 16.36 -0.58
CA ALA A 107 -3.36 17.25 0.50
C ALA A 107 -2.24 18.24 0.86
N SER A 108 -0.98 17.83 0.81
CA SER A 108 0.16 18.72 1.11
C SER A 108 0.32 19.89 0.14
N VAL A 109 -0.34 19.85 -1.03
CA VAL A 109 -0.35 20.94 -2.02
C VAL A 109 -1.74 21.58 -2.19
N GLY A 110 -2.73 21.14 -1.41
CA GLY A 110 -4.11 21.66 -1.43
C GLY A 110 -4.99 21.12 -2.57
N ASN A 111 -4.62 20.01 -3.22
CA ASN A 111 -5.33 19.47 -4.39
C ASN A 111 -6.06 18.15 -4.10
N LEU A 112 -6.39 17.85 -2.83
CA LEU A 112 -7.02 16.59 -2.42
C LEU A 112 -8.30 16.29 -3.20
N TRP A 113 -9.11 17.31 -3.51
CA TRP A 113 -10.42 17.14 -4.15
C TRP A 113 -10.35 16.93 -5.67
N THR A 114 -9.15 16.84 -6.23
CA THR A 114 -8.96 16.50 -7.65
C THR A 114 -9.39 15.05 -7.90
N SER A 115 -10.30 14.82 -8.84
CA SER A 115 -10.80 13.46 -9.14
C SER A 115 -9.67 12.46 -9.47
N LEU A 116 -8.64 12.92 -10.20
CA LEU A 116 -7.47 12.11 -10.53
C LEU A 116 -6.80 11.50 -9.29
N VAL A 117 -6.65 12.27 -8.21
CA VAL A 117 -5.99 11.84 -6.97
C VAL A 117 -6.72 10.64 -6.36
N TRP A 118 -8.05 10.69 -6.33
CA TRP A 118 -8.88 9.62 -5.78
C TRP A 118 -8.87 8.37 -6.66
N TRP A 119 -8.88 8.53 -7.98
CA TRP A 119 -8.74 7.39 -8.89
C TRP A 119 -7.38 6.73 -8.76
N THR A 120 -6.29 7.50 -8.71
CA THR A 120 -4.93 6.98 -8.50
C THR A 120 -4.81 6.28 -7.13
N ALA A 121 -5.35 6.87 -6.06
CA ALA A 121 -5.40 6.23 -4.74
C ALA A 121 -6.20 4.91 -4.78
N GLY A 122 -7.29 4.86 -5.55
CA GLY A 122 -8.08 3.66 -5.80
C GLY A 122 -7.29 2.56 -6.51
N VAL A 123 -6.54 2.91 -7.57
CA VAL A 123 -5.64 1.96 -8.26
C VAL A 123 -4.65 1.35 -7.28
N VAL A 124 -3.98 2.20 -6.50
CA VAL A 124 -2.97 1.77 -5.52
C VAL A 124 -3.60 0.89 -4.43
N PHE A 125 -4.77 1.27 -3.91
CA PHE A 125 -5.51 0.50 -2.92
C PHE A 125 -5.86 -0.89 -3.43
N PHE A 126 -6.56 -0.99 -4.57
CA PHE A 126 -7.01 -2.28 -5.10
C PHE A 126 -5.84 -3.16 -5.55
N ALA A 127 -4.83 -2.59 -6.20
CA ALA A 127 -3.64 -3.34 -6.60
C ALA A 127 -2.90 -3.91 -5.36
N ASN A 128 -2.72 -3.10 -4.31
CA ASN A 128 -2.09 -3.58 -3.09
C ASN A 128 -2.95 -4.64 -2.37
N LEU A 129 -4.27 -4.46 -2.33
CA LEU A 129 -5.17 -5.42 -1.71
C LEU A 129 -5.12 -6.79 -2.41
N ALA A 130 -5.14 -6.80 -3.75
CA ALA A 130 -4.99 -8.02 -4.52
C ALA A 130 -3.63 -8.69 -4.25
N ARG A 131 -2.55 -7.90 -4.18
CA ARG A 131 -1.22 -8.42 -3.88
C ARG A 131 -1.13 -9.05 -2.48
N GLU A 132 -1.74 -8.45 -1.47
CA GLU A 132 -1.74 -9.02 -0.11
C GLU A 132 -2.60 -10.29 -0.05
N ILE A 133 -3.71 -10.39 -0.79
CA ILE A 133 -4.47 -11.65 -0.91
C ILE A 133 -3.63 -12.75 -1.58
N ILE A 134 -2.86 -12.43 -2.63
CA ILE A 134 -1.99 -13.39 -3.32
C ILE A 134 -0.85 -13.85 -2.42
N LYS A 135 -0.27 -12.94 -1.63
CA LYS A 135 0.73 -13.30 -0.62
C LYS A 135 0.17 -14.20 0.47
N ASP A 136 -1.03 -13.92 0.96
CA ASP A 136 -1.71 -14.82 1.90
C ASP A 136 -1.90 -16.24 1.27
N CYS A 137 -2.06 -16.34 -0.06
CA CYS A 137 -2.12 -17.63 -0.76
C CYS A 137 -0.76 -18.31 -0.82
N GLN A 138 0.30 -17.53 -1.08
CA GLN A 138 1.69 -18.00 -1.10
C GLN A 138 2.13 -18.54 0.28
N ASP A 139 1.76 -17.82 1.35
CA ASP A 139 2.26 -18.06 2.71
C ASP A 139 1.25 -18.86 3.56
N MET A 140 0.28 -19.52 2.92
CA MET A 140 -0.84 -20.21 3.61
C MET A 140 -0.37 -21.25 4.62
N GLU A 141 0.65 -22.05 4.29
CA GLU A 141 1.18 -23.09 5.19
C GLU A 141 1.97 -22.48 6.37
N ALA A 142 2.67 -21.36 6.15
CA ALA A 142 3.45 -20.69 7.19
C ALA A 142 2.56 -19.91 8.18
N ASP A 143 1.43 -19.40 7.71
CA ASP A 143 0.48 -18.64 8.51
C ASP A 143 -0.46 -19.54 9.35
N GLU A 144 -0.47 -20.86 9.11
CA GLU A 144 -1.36 -21.80 9.78
C GLU A 144 -1.12 -21.80 11.30
N GLY A 145 -2.20 -21.65 12.08
CA GLY A 145 -2.14 -21.58 13.54
C GLY A 145 -1.85 -20.18 14.11
N ASN A 146 -1.38 -19.24 13.29
CA ASN A 146 -1.04 -17.87 13.72
C ASN A 146 -2.03 -16.80 13.22
N ARG A 147 -2.52 -16.96 11.99
CA ARG A 147 -3.44 -16.01 11.33
C ARG A 147 -4.64 -16.75 10.75
N GLN A 148 -5.74 -16.03 10.52
CA GLN A 148 -6.91 -16.53 9.79
C GLN A 148 -7.05 -15.75 8.50
N THR A 149 -6.48 -16.29 7.41
CA THR A 149 -6.43 -15.62 6.11
C THR A 149 -7.54 -16.08 5.17
N LEU A 150 -7.78 -15.31 4.09
CA LEU A 150 -8.79 -15.64 3.09
C LEU A 150 -8.61 -17.05 2.47
N PRO A 151 -7.40 -17.48 2.04
CA PRO A 151 -7.20 -18.83 1.48
C PRO A 151 -7.46 -19.97 2.48
N MET A 152 -7.27 -19.77 3.78
CA MET A 152 -7.64 -20.78 4.77
C MET A 152 -9.16 -20.97 4.89
N SER A 153 -9.93 -19.89 4.72
CA SER A 153 -11.39 -19.94 4.83
C SER A 153 -12.08 -20.41 3.55
N PHE A 154 -11.57 -20.00 2.39
CA PHE A 154 -12.25 -20.22 1.09
C PHE A 154 -11.47 -21.13 0.12
N GLY A 155 -10.23 -21.50 0.45
CA GLY A 155 -9.32 -22.25 -0.40
C GLY A 155 -8.53 -21.37 -1.37
N LEU A 156 -7.37 -21.87 -1.81
CA LEU A 156 -6.44 -21.16 -2.69
C LEU A 156 -7.09 -20.68 -4.00
N VAL A 157 -7.84 -21.55 -4.68
CA VAL A 157 -8.44 -21.22 -5.99
C VAL A 157 -9.41 -20.06 -5.88
N LYS A 158 -10.30 -20.06 -4.88
CA LYS A 158 -11.28 -18.99 -4.69
C LYS A 158 -10.61 -17.68 -4.27
N SER A 159 -9.57 -17.75 -3.44
CA SER A 159 -8.81 -16.57 -3.03
C SER A 159 -8.02 -15.94 -4.17
N ARG A 160 -7.40 -16.76 -5.04
CA ARG A 160 -6.75 -16.27 -6.27
C ARG A 160 -7.75 -15.62 -7.23
N MET A 161 -8.94 -16.21 -7.39
CA MET A 161 -10.01 -15.59 -8.18
C MET A 161 -10.48 -14.27 -7.56
N ALA A 162 -10.64 -14.20 -6.23
CA ALA A 162 -10.99 -12.98 -5.53
C ALA A 162 -9.92 -11.89 -5.75
N ALA A 163 -8.63 -12.23 -5.64
CA ALA A 163 -7.55 -11.31 -5.93
C ALA A 163 -7.62 -10.79 -7.38
N TYR A 164 -7.90 -11.66 -8.35
CA TYR A 164 -8.04 -11.25 -9.75
C TYR A 164 -9.22 -10.27 -9.95
N VAL A 165 -10.37 -10.51 -9.31
CA VAL A 165 -11.51 -9.57 -9.33
C VAL A 165 -11.12 -8.21 -8.73
N VAL A 166 -10.35 -8.21 -7.62
CA VAL A 166 -9.83 -6.98 -7.02
C VAL A 166 -8.87 -6.25 -7.97
N VAL A 167 -8.03 -6.95 -8.73
CA VAL A 167 -7.20 -6.34 -9.78
C VAL A 167 -8.07 -5.69 -10.87
N MET A 168 -9.18 -6.32 -11.26
CA MET A 168 -10.09 -5.70 -12.24
C MET A 168 -10.68 -4.39 -11.72
N ALA A 169 -10.99 -4.29 -10.42
CA ALA A 169 -11.40 -3.02 -9.81
C ALA A 169 -10.29 -1.95 -9.91
N ALA A 170 -9.02 -2.34 -9.73
CA ALA A 170 -7.88 -1.44 -9.95
C ALA A 170 -7.82 -0.94 -11.40
N LEU A 171 -8.03 -1.81 -12.38
CA LEU A 171 -8.07 -1.43 -13.80
C LEU A 171 -9.23 -0.47 -14.13
N VAL A 172 -10.39 -0.66 -13.50
CA VAL A 172 -11.53 0.27 -13.65
C VAL A 172 -11.14 1.65 -13.12
N CYS A 173 -10.55 1.74 -11.92
CA CYS A 173 -10.05 3.00 -11.38
C CYS A 173 -9.00 3.64 -12.29
N LEU A 174 -8.13 2.83 -12.91
CA LEU A 174 -7.10 3.30 -13.82
C LEU A 174 -7.70 3.89 -15.09
N TYR A 175 -8.75 3.27 -15.62
CA TYR A 175 -9.39 3.68 -16.88
C TYR A 175 -10.20 4.98 -16.76
N ILE A 176 -10.86 5.22 -15.61
CA ILE A 176 -11.79 6.35 -15.46
C ILE A 176 -11.17 7.73 -15.77
N PRO A 177 -9.94 8.07 -15.34
CA PRO A 177 -9.26 9.31 -15.71
C PRO A 177 -9.09 9.55 -17.22
N TYR A 178 -9.06 8.50 -18.04
CA TYR A 178 -8.97 8.59 -19.50
C TYR A 178 -10.33 8.67 -20.18
N TRP A 179 -11.39 8.28 -19.47
CA TRP A 179 -12.77 8.33 -19.98
C TRP A 179 -13.50 9.61 -19.57
N LYS A 180 -13.34 10.04 -18.32
CA LYS A 180 -13.99 11.25 -17.77
C LYS A 180 -13.07 12.47 -17.74
N GLY A 181 -11.81 12.31 -18.14
CA GLY A 181 -10.76 13.29 -17.93
C GLY A 181 -10.11 13.17 -16.54
N PRO A 182 -8.95 13.83 -16.31
CA PRO A 182 -8.40 14.90 -17.14
C PRO A 182 -7.57 14.44 -18.34
N PHE A 183 -7.30 13.15 -18.51
CA PHE A 183 -6.46 12.66 -19.60
C PHE A 183 -7.27 12.41 -20.87
N GLU A 184 -6.60 12.58 -22.01
CA GLU A 184 -7.11 12.19 -23.31
C GLU A 184 -6.96 10.67 -23.52
N PHE A 185 -7.82 10.08 -24.35
CA PHE A 185 -7.82 8.63 -24.56
C PHE A 185 -6.51 8.10 -25.20
N ASN A 186 -5.85 8.90 -26.05
CA ASN A 186 -4.54 8.58 -26.63
C ASN A 186 -3.44 8.41 -25.56
N GLN A 187 -3.53 9.14 -24.44
CA GLN A 187 -2.59 9.06 -23.33
C GLN A 187 -2.71 7.74 -22.54
N LEU A 188 -3.77 6.94 -22.77
CA LEU A 188 -3.88 5.58 -22.23
C LEU A 188 -2.70 4.70 -22.70
N PHE A 189 -2.06 5.05 -23.81
CA PHE A 189 -0.84 4.39 -24.29
C PHE A 189 0.22 4.25 -23.20
N PHE A 190 0.43 5.29 -22.37
CA PHE A 190 1.41 5.27 -21.29
C PHE A 190 1.08 4.28 -20.17
N GLN A 191 -0.19 3.89 -20.03
CA GLN A 191 -0.64 2.89 -19.06
C GLN A 191 -0.59 1.46 -19.58
N THR A 192 -0.42 1.27 -20.89
CA THR A 192 -0.44 -0.06 -21.53
C THR A 192 0.48 -1.08 -20.84
N PRO A 193 1.73 -0.74 -20.44
CA PRO A 193 2.60 -1.70 -19.74
C PRO A 193 2.01 -2.17 -18.41
N ALA A 194 1.41 -1.27 -17.63
CA ALA A 194 0.77 -1.61 -16.37
C ALA A 194 -0.48 -2.47 -16.59
N ILE A 195 -1.32 -2.09 -17.57
CA ILE A 195 -2.54 -2.83 -17.93
C ILE A 195 -2.21 -4.26 -18.37
N LEU A 196 -1.22 -4.44 -19.24
CA LEU A 196 -0.81 -5.77 -19.71
C LEU A 196 -0.29 -6.64 -18.57
N MET A 197 0.50 -6.08 -17.67
CA MET A 197 1.01 -6.80 -16.50
C MET A 197 -0.12 -7.25 -15.58
N LEU A 198 -1.17 -6.45 -15.39
CA LEU A 198 -2.31 -6.78 -14.54
C LEU A 198 -3.28 -7.77 -15.20
N ILE A 199 -3.55 -7.65 -16.51
CA ILE A 199 -4.45 -8.58 -17.22
C ILE A 199 -3.83 -9.97 -17.33
N THR A 200 -2.52 -10.05 -17.59
CA THR A 200 -1.83 -11.34 -17.76
C THR A 200 -1.65 -12.13 -16.46
N LEU A 201 -1.99 -11.56 -15.29
CA LEU A 201 -1.95 -12.24 -14.00
C LEU A 201 -2.82 -13.51 -13.95
N ASN A 202 -3.87 -13.58 -14.78
CA ASN A 202 -4.74 -14.74 -14.86
C ASN A 202 -3.94 -16.04 -15.10
N ARG A 203 -2.86 -15.96 -15.89
CA ARG A 203 -2.00 -17.10 -16.19
C ARG A 203 -1.24 -17.58 -14.96
N GLU A 204 -0.54 -16.67 -14.28
CA GLU A 204 0.26 -17.05 -13.10
C GLU A 204 -0.62 -17.55 -11.96
N LEU A 205 -1.80 -16.94 -11.77
CA LEU A 205 -2.78 -17.37 -10.77
C LEU A 205 -3.36 -18.76 -11.10
N ALA A 206 -3.58 -19.07 -12.38
CA ALA A 206 -4.04 -20.38 -12.83
C ALA A 206 -2.96 -21.46 -12.67
N GLU A 207 -1.70 -21.13 -12.96
CA GLU A 207 -0.54 -22.01 -12.76
C GLU A 207 -0.14 -22.16 -11.28
N GLY A 208 -0.67 -21.31 -10.39
CA GLY A 208 -0.36 -21.30 -8.96
C GLY A 208 0.98 -20.63 -8.60
N ASN A 209 1.53 -19.84 -9.52
CA ASN A 209 2.78 -19.11 -9.36
C ASN A 209 2.57 -17.79 -8.57
N ASP A 210 2.10 -17.88 -7.33
CA ASP A 210 1.67 -16.73 -6.50
C ASP A 210 2.78 -15.68 -6.30
N TYR A 211 4.03 -16.11 -6.11
CA TYR A 211 5.19 -15.22 -6.00
C TYR A 211 5.36 -14.34 -7.25
N GLN A 212 5.25 -14.93 -8.43
CA GLN A 212 5.38 -14.21 -9.70
C GLN A 212 4.21 -13.24 -9.89
N ALA A 213 2.98 -13.66 -9.54
CA ALA A 213 1.80 -12.80 -9.59
C ALA A 213 1.95 -11.58 -8.66
N ALA A 214 2.37 -11.78 -7.40
CA ALA A 214 2.60 -10.69 -6.46
C ALA A 214 3.72 -9.73 -6.91
N SER A 215 4.77 -10.26 -7.55
CA SER A 215 5.86 -9.45 -8.12
C SER A 215 5.38 -8.63 -9.32
N LYS A 216 4.61 -9.23 -10.23
CA LYS A 216 4.02 -8.53 -11.38
C LYS A 216 3.13 -7.37 -10.95
N ILE A 217 2.28 -7.55 -9.93
CA ILE A 217 1.43 -6.46 -9.41
C ILE A 217 2.31 -5.31 -8.89
N ARG A 218 3.38 -5.62 -8.14
CA ARG A 218 4.29 -4.58 -7.63
C ARG A 218 4.94 -3.78 -8.76
N ILE A 219 5.38 -4.45 -9.82
CA ILE A 219 5.96 -3.80 -11.01
C ILE A 219 4.89 -2.99 -11.74
N ALA A 220 3.68 -3.52 -11.89
CA ALA A 220 2.57 -2.83 -12.52
C ALA A 220 2.16 -1.56 -11.76
N MET A 221 2.21 -1.56 -10.43
CA MET A 221 1.98 -0.35 -9.62
C MET A 221 3.01 0.75 -9.93
N LEU A 222 4.29 0.40 -10.06
CA LEU A 222 5.34 1.35 -10.42
C LEU A 222 5.13 1.90 -11.85
N LEU A 223 4.89 1.01 -12.81
CA LEU A 223 4.62 1.39 -14.20
C LEU A 223 3.37 2.25 -14.31
N GLY A 224 2.32 1.94 -13.55
CA GLY A 224 1.08 2.70 -13.54
C GLY A 224 1.23 4.10 -12.96
N LEU A 225 2.06 4.24 -11.92
CA LEU A 225 2.41 5.57 -11.38
C LEU A 225 3.14 6.41 -12.43
N VAL A 226 4.13 5.84 -13.11
CA VAL A 226 4.82 6.52 -14.22
C VAL A 226 3.83 6.85 -15.34
N GLY A 227 2.92 5.93 -15.66
CA GLY A 227 1.86 6.10 -16.66
C GLY A 227 0.86 7.20 -16.31
N PHE A 228 0.72 7.59 -15.04
CA PHE A 228 -0.07 8.75 -14.63
C PHE A 228 0.72 10.05 -14.64
N ILE A 229 2.03 10.00 -14.35
CA ILE A 229 2.89 11.17 -14.28
C ILE A 229 3.23 11.69 -15.68
N VAL A 230 3.66 10.80 -16.59
CA VAL A 230 4.15 11.21 -17.93
C VAL A 230 3.10 12.01 -18.72
N PRO A 231 1.82 11.59 -18.80
CA PRO A 231 0.79 12.36 -19.53
C PRO A 231 0.50 13.74 -18.95
N MET A 232 0.91 14.05 -17.72
CA MET A 232 0.72 15.40 -17.15
C MET A 232 1.70 16.42 -17.75
N TYR A 233 2.74 15.97 -18.44
CA TYR A 233 3.80 16.82 -19.01
C TYR A 233 3.83 16.81 -20.54
N VAL A 234 2.93 16.05 -21.20
CA VAL A 234 2.86 15.88 -22.66
C VAL A 234 1.45 16.19 -23.12
#